data_AF-A0A8T4BV86-F1
#
_entry.id   AF-A0A8T4BV86-F1
#
_cell.length_a   1.000
_cell.length_b   1.000
_cell.length_c   1.000
_cell.angle_alpha   90.00
_cell.angle_beta   90.00
_cell.angle_gamma   90.00
#
_symmetry.space_group_name_H-M   'P 1'
#
loop_
_entity.id
_entity.type
_entity.pdbx_description
1 polymer ?
#
loop_
_entity_poly.entity_id
_entity_poly.type
_entity_poly.pdbx_seq_one_letter_code
_entity_poly.pdbx_strand_id
1 'polypeptide(L)'
;MKEEVKNDILRVLKESIIAIKEGDMIKLKDLSNSVIENSIIYQDENAIIITILIYSLSKIFERSKLTQYKDWNLFKKTVDNSLKKAAYSLENNDLLNYEKSIKEILSVINNLESKLKDYIRDIFYRAHINKASRLYEHGLSIGRTAELLGITKWDLMDYIGRTGIPDVKENITLNIEKRLRIARSLFR
;
A
#
# COMPACT_ATOMS: atom_id res chain seq x y z
N MET A 1 4.42 -14.23 -9.94
CA MET A 1 5.21 -12.99 -9.77
C MET A 1 6.22 -12.87 -10.90
N LYS A 2 6.30 -11.72 -11.58
CA LYS A 2 7.36 -11.46 -12.58
C LYS A 2 8.68 -11.13 -11.90
N GLU A 3 9.80 -11.38 -12.57
CA GLU A 3 11.14 -11.16 -11.98
C GLU A 3 11.40 -9.70 -11.60
N GLU A 4 10.92 -8.74 -12.40
CA GLU A 4 11.02 -7.31 -12.09
C GLU A 4 10.27 -6.94 -10.80
N VAL A 5 9.04 -7.45 -10.66
CA VAL A 5 8.22 -7.26 -9.44
C VAL A 5 8.91 -7.88 -8.23
N LYS A 6 9.47 -9.09 -8.40
CA LYS A 6 10.20 -9.79 -7.35
C LYS A 6 11.40 -8.99 -6.88
N ASN A 7 12.22 -8.49 -7.81
CA ASN A 7 13.42 -7.70 -7.50
C ASN A 7 13.07 -6.40 -6.78
N ASP A 8 12.00 -5.73 -7.21
CA ASP A 8 11.55 -4.51 -6.57
C ASP A 8 11.00 -4.75 -5.16
N ILE A 9 10.16 -5.79 -4.97
CA ILE A 9 9.69 -6.20 -3.64
C ILE A 9 10.88 -6.55 -2.74
N LEU A 10 11.86 -7.32 -3.24
CA LEU A 10 13.04 -7.73 -2.46
C LEU A 10 13.85 -6.51 -2.01
N ARG A 11 14.08 -5.56 -2.92
CA ARG A 11 14.74 -4.28 -2.61
C ARG A 11 13.98 -3.54 -1.51
N VAL A 12 12.67 -3.38 -1.67
CA VAL A 12 11.82 -2.68 -0.69
C VAL A 12 11.82 -3.37 0.67
N LEU A 13 11.75 -4.69 0.73
CA LEU A 13 11.84 -5.43 1.99
C LEU A 13 13.17 -5.18 2.70
N LYS A 14 14.30 -5.31 1.98
CA LYS A 14 15.65 -5.09 2.54
C LYS A 14 15.83 -3.66 3.04
N GLU A 15 15.44 -2.67 2.24
CA GLU A 15 15.54 -1.26 2.64
C GLU A 15 14.58 -0.90 3.77
N SER A 16 13.40 -1.51 3.83
CA SER A 16 12.42 -1.30 4.91
C SER A 16 12.95 -1.79 6.26
N ILE A 17 13.63 -2.94 6.28
CA ILE A 17 14.27 -3.47 7.50
C ILE A 17 15.29 -2.46 8.04
N ILE A 18 16.09 -1.87 7.16
CA ILE A 18 17.09 -0.85 7.52
C ILE A 18 16.39 0.41 8.05
N ALA A 19 15.41 0.93 7.32
CA ALA A 19 14.67 2.14 7.70
C ALA A 19 13.97 2.00 9.07
N ILE A 20 13.34 0.84 9.33
CA ILE A 20 12.71 0.56 10.63
C ILE A 20 13.74 0.54 11.77
N LYS A 21 14.94 -0.02 11.52
CA LYS A 21 16.02 -0.08 12.50
C LYS A 21 16.59 1.31 12.81
N GLU A 22 16.74 2.14 11.79
CA GLU A 22 17.28 3.51 11.90
C GLU A 22 16.24 4.53 12.37
N GLY A 23 14.95 4.18 12.34
CA GLY A 23 13.87 5.10 12.69
C GLY A 23 13.49 6.06 11.56
N ASP A 24 13.94 5.80 10.33
CA ASP A 24 13.69 6.63 9.15
C ASP A 24 12.32 6.31 8.52
N MET A 25 11.27 6.89 9.10
CA MET A 25 9.89 6.69 8.64
C MET A 25 9.58 7.41 7.33
N ILE A 26 10.37 8.43 6.98
CA ILE A 26 10.25 9.15 5.70
C ILE A 26 10.68 8.20 4.59
N LYS A 27 11.87 7.59 4.72
CA LYS A 27 12.34 6.57 3.78
C LYS A 27 11.39 5.40 3.67
N LEU A 28 10.85 4.90 4.79
CA LEU A 28 9.90 3.79 4.75
C LEU A 28 8.62 4.14 3.96
N LYS A 29 8.14 5.37 4.10
CA LYS A 29 7.01 5.89 3.31
C LYS A 29 7.37 5.99 1.83
N ASP A 30 8.55 6.49 1.48
CA ASP A 30 8.98 6.65 0.09
C ASP A 30 9.19 5.29 -0.61
N LEU A 31 9.74 4.30 0.10
CA LEU A 31 9.84 2.91 -0.37
C LEU A 31 8.47 2.35 -0.75
N SER A 32 7.44 2.60 0.07
CA SER A 32 6.08 2.18 -0.25
C SER A 32 5.50 2.86 -1.49
N ASN A 33 6.02 4.01 -1.91
CA ASN A 33 5.60 4.66 -3.15
C ASN A 33 6.32 4.08 -4.36
N SER A 34 7.58 3.65 -4.21
CA SER A 34 8.35 3.09 -5.33
C SER A 34 7.75 1.80 -5.92
N VAL A 35 7.05 0.98 -5.12
CA VAL A 35 6.39 -0.26 -5.58
C VAL A 35 5.06 -0.01 -6.31
N ILE A 36 4.52 1.21 -6.22
CA ILE A 36 3.24 1.56 -6.84
C ILE A 36 3.32 1.41 -8.37
N GLU A 37 4.43 1.81 -9.00
CA GLU A 37 4.60 1.73 -10.46
C GLU A 37 4.48 0.29 -10.96
N ASN A 38 5.18 -0.65 -10.33
CA ASN A 38 5.09 -2.07 -10.66
C ASN A 38 3.70 -2.66 -10.34
N SER A 39 3.06 -2.17 -9.28
CA SER A 39 1.69 -2.54 -8.93
C SER A 39 0.68 -2.08 -9.98
N ILE A 40 0.90 -0.93 -10.62
CA ILE A 40 0.06 -0.41 -11.71
C ILE A 40 0.28 -1.21 -13.00
N ILE A 41 1.54 -1.37 -13.40
CA ILE A 41 1.92 -1.99 -14.68
C ILE A 41 1.50 -3.47 -14.69
N TYR A 42 1.76 -4.18 -13.59
CA TYR A 42 1.57 -5.63 -13.54
C TYR A 42 0.33 -6.08 -12.79
N GLN A 43 -0.31 -5.19 -12.01
CA GLN A 43 -1.44 -5.54 -11.14
C GLN A 43 -1.15 -6.79 -10.29
N ASP A 44 0.12 -6.98 -9.90
CA ASP A 44 0.56 -8.12 -9.10
C ASP A 44 0.11 -7.92 -7.66
N GLU A 45 -0.64 -8.89 -7.14
CA GLU A 45 -1.23 -8.85 -5.81
C GLU A 45 -0.16 -8.68 -4.71
N ASN A 46 1.02 -9.27 -4.87
CA ASN A 46 2.09 -9.15 -3.89
C ASN A 46 2.68 -7.74 -3.88
N ALA A 47 2.81 -7.10 -5.04
CA ALA A 47 3.27 -5.71 -5.13
C ALA A 47 2.30 -4.77 -4.42
N ILE A 48 0.99 -4.99 -4.61
CA ILE A 48 -0.08 -4.23 -3.96
C ILE A 48 -0.05 -4.44 -2.43
N ILE A 49 0.02 -5.70 -1.98
CA ILE A 49 0.09 -6.04 -0.55
C ILE A 49 1.31 -5.39 0.10
N ILE A 50 2.49 -5.47 -0.54
CA ILE A 50 3.73 -4.88 -0.02
C ILE A 50 3.61 -3.35 0.04
N THR A 51 3.08 -2.73 -1.01
CA THR A 51 2.83 -1.28 -1.05
C THR A 51 1.99 -0.81 0.15
N ILE A 52 0.89 -1.51 0.44
CA ILE A 52 -0.01 -1.18 1.55
C ILE A 52 0.66 -1.47 2.90
N LEU A 53 1.32 -2.63 3.01
CA LEU A 53 1.96 -3.09 4.23
C LEU A 53 3.05 -2.11 4.67
N ILE A 54 3.99 -1.79 3.77
CA ILE A 54 5.11 -0.89 4.08
C ILE A 54 4.62 0.51 4.42
N TYR A 55 3.61 1.03 3.70
CA TYR A 55 3.01 2.32 4.04
C TYR A 55 2.33 2.29 5.42
N SER A 56 1.58 1.23 5.72
CA SER A 56 0.94 1.06 7.02
C SER A 56 1.99 1.03 8.14
N LEU A 57 3.07 0.27 7.97
CA LEU A 57 4.18 0.22 8.91
C LEU A 57 4.80 1.61 9.12
N SER A 58 5.03 2.40 8.06
CA SER A 58 5.52 3.78 8.21
C SER A 58 4.64 4.62 9.12
N LYS A 59 3.31 4.51 8.98
CA LYS A 59 2.33 5.24 9.79
C LYS A 59 2.18 4.71 11.21
N ILE A 60 2.46 3.44 11.43
CA ILE A 60 2.47 2.82 12.76
C ILE A 60 3.73 3.27 13.52
N PHE A 61 4.90 3.13 12.90
CA PHE A 61 6.18 3.47 13.54
C PHE A 61 6.42 4.97 13.70
N GLU A 62 5.81 5.82 12.86
CA GLU A 62 5.82 7.29 13.02
C GLU A 62 5.19 7.75 14.35
N ARG A 63 4.35 6.91 14.99
CA ARG A 63 3.56 7.31 16.16
C ARG A 63 4.16 6.82 17.47
N SER A 64 4.92 7.69 18.10
CA SER A 64 5.61 7.44 19.38
C SER A 64 4.69 6.97 20.52
N LYS A 65 3.43 7.42 20.56
CA LYS A 65 2.46 7.02 21.61
C LYS A 65 2.14 5.52 21.63
N LEU A 66 2.35 4.81 20.52
CA LEU A 66 2.08 3.36 20.46
C LEU A 66 3.07 2.53 21.27
N THR A 67 4.25 3.08 21.55
CA THR A 67 5.29 2.43 22.35
C THR A 67 4.85 2.13 23.79
N GLN A 68 3.78 2.78 24.26
CA GLN A 68 3.23 2.64 25.61
C GLN A 68 2.39 1.37 25.77
N TYR A 69 1.95 0.73 24.68
CA TYR A 69 1.14 -0.49 24.76
C TYR A 69 2.03 -1.70 25.07
N LYS A 70 1.55 -2.57 25.97
CA LYS A 70 2.26 -3.79 26.41
C LYS A 70 2.69 -4.68 25.24
N ASP A 71 1.84 -4.78 24.22
CA ASP A 71 2.06 -5.67 23.07
C ASP A 71 2.99 -5.07 22.01
N TRP A 72 3.40 -3.80 22.14
CA TRP A 72 4.20 -3.09 21.14
C TRP A 72 5.53 -3.76 20.84
N ASN A 73 6.25 -4.19 21.89
CA ASN A 73 7.57 -4.82 21.71
C ASN A 73 7.45 -6.17 21.00
N LEU A 74 6.39 -6.93 21.30
CA LEU A 74 6.10 -8.19 20.61
C LEU A 74 5.76 -7.91 19.15
N PHE A 75 4.87 -6.94 18.88
CA PHE A 75 4.51 -6.51 17.53
C PHE A 75 5.76 -6.12 16.72
N LYS A 76 6.59 -5.21 17.23
CA LYS A 76 7.80 -4.74 16.56
C LYS A 76 8.76 -5.89 16.24
N LYS A 77 8.99 -6.80 17.21
CA LYS A 77 9.87 -7.95 17.03
C LYS A 77 9.34 -8.92 15.97
N THR A 78 8.04 -9.19 15.97
CA THR A 78 7.45 -10.09 14.97
C THR A 78 7.50 -9.47 13.58
N VAL A 79 7.17 -8.19 13.44
CA VAL A 79 7.29 -7.47 12.15
C VAL A 79 8.72 -7.55 11.61
N ASP A 80 9.73 -7.23 12.42
CA ASP A 80 11.14 -7.28 12.01
C ASP A 80 11.55 -8.69 11.56
N ASN A 81 11.20 -9.72 12.34
CA ASN A 81 11.52 -11.10 12.01
C ASN A 81 10.81 -11.58 10.73
N SER A 82 9.53 -11.28 10.57
CA SER A 82 8.76 -11.71 9.41
C SER A 82 9.19 -10.97 8.14
N LEU A 83 9.59 -9.69 8.21
CA LEU A 83 10.19 -8.97 7.07
C LEU A 83 11.51 -9.61 6.64
N LYS A 84 12.39 -9.97 7.60
CA LYS A 84 13.65 -10.67 7.30
C LYS A 84 13.42 -12.03 6.66
N LYS A 85 12.48 -12.83 7.20
CA LYS A 85 12.08 -14.11 6.61
C LYS A 85 11.52 -13.93 5.20
N ALA A 86 10.64 -12.95 5.00
CA ALA A 86 10.07 -12.65 3.68
C ALA A 86 11.16 -12.31 2.66
N ALA A 87 12.11 -11.44 3.02
CA ALA A 87 13.23 -11.08 2.15
C ALA A 87 14.09 -12.31 1.80
N TYR A 88 14.44 -13.12 2.81
CA TYR A 88 15.24 -14.34 2.62
C TYR A 88 14.52 -15.37 1.74
N SER A 89 13.23 -15.63 1.99
CA SER A 89 12.44 -16.57 1.18
C SER A 89 12.32 -16.09 -0.26
N LEU A 90 12.07 -14.79 -0.47
CA LEU A 90 11.96 -14.24 -1.83
C LEU A 90 13.29 -14.29 -2.60
N GLU A 91 14.42 -14.04 -1.93
CA GLU A 91 15.76 -14.19 -2.49
C GLU A 91 16.06 -15.62 -2.94
N ASN A 92 15.56 -16.61 -2.20
CA ASN A 92 15.71 -18.04 -2.50
C ASN A 92 14.61 -18.62 -3.41
N ASN A 93 13.77 -17.78 -4.03
CA ASN A 93 12.62 -18.20 -4.86
C ASN A 93 11.56 -19.04 -4.12
N ASP A 94 11.52 -18.98 -2.79
CA ASP A 94 10.57 -19.69 -1.96
C ASP A 94 9.31 -18.83 -1.72
N LEU A 95 8.45 -18.80 -2.73
CA LEU A 95 7.23 -17.99 -2.72
C LEU A 95 6.25 -18.40 -1.62
N LEU A 96 6.18 -19.70 -1.28
CA LEU A 96 5.28 -20.20 -0.24
C LEU A 96 5.66 -19.66 1.14
N ASN A 97 6.95 -19.70 1.49
CA ASN A 97 7.41 -19.16 2.77
C ASN A 97 7.42 -17.62 2.78
N TYR A 98 7.62 -16.98 1.63
CA TYR A 98 7.41 -15.55 1.49
C TYR A 98 5.96 -15.17 1.83
N GLU A 99 4.97 -15.80 1.19
CA GLU A 99 3.55 -15.53 1.46
C GLU A 99 3.17 -15.80 2.92
N LYS A 100 3.70 -16.89 3.50
CA LYS A 100 3.51 -17.22 4.91
C LYS A 100 4.07 -16.14 5.83
N SER A 101 5.22 -15.58 5.51
CA SER A 101 5.85 -14.51 6.28
C SER A 101 5.04 -13.20 6.21
N ILE A 102 4.49 -12.87 5.04
CA ILE A 102 3.57 -11.72 4.89
C ILE A 102 2.28 -11.95 5.69
N LYS A 103 1.69 -13.15 5.62
CA LYS A 103 0.51 -13.52 6.42
C LYS A 103 0.78 -13.49 7.92
N GLU A 104 2.00 -13.80 8.37
CA GLU A 104 2.42 -13.68 9.78
C GLU A 104 2.34 -12.23 10.27
N ILE A 105 2.76 -11.26 9.46
CA ILE A 105 2.64 -9.83 9.81
C ILE A 105 1.18 -9.43 9.93
N LEU A 106 0.35 -9.81 8.95
CA LEU A 106 -1.08 -9.52 8.93
C LEU A 106 -1.85 -10.20 10.08
N SER A 107 -1.45 -11.41 10.49
CA SER A 107 -2.10 -12.13 11.58
C SER A 107 -1.77 -11.55 12.94
N VAL A 108 -0.53 -11.11 13.16
CA VAL A 108 -0.13 -10.44 14.41
C VAL A 108 -0.97 -9.20 14.66
N ILE A 109 -1.26 -8.41 13.63
CA ILE A 109 -2.14 -7.24 13.71
C ILE A 109 -3.55 -7.64 14.20
N ASN A 110 -4.07 -8.76 13.71
CA ASN A 110 -5.39 -9.25 14.08
C ASN A 110 -5.46 -9.84 15.48
N ASN A 111 -4.35 -10.35 15.99
CA ASN A 111 -4.25 -11.04 17.28
C ASN A 111 -3.83 -10.11 18.44
N LEU A 112 -3.64 -8.81 18.20
CA LEU A 112 -3.45 -7.84 19.28
C LEU A 112 -4.71 -7.79 20.16
N GLU A 113 -4.56 -7.85 21.48
CA GLU A 113 -5.72 -7.89 22.40
C GLU A 113 -6.16 -6.50 22.88
N SER A 114 -5.35 -5.48 22.60
CA SER A 114 -5.47 -4.15 23.21
C SER A 114 -6.04 -3.10 22.25
N LYS A 115 -6.29 -1.86 22.76
CA LYS A 115 -6.61 -0.68 21.93
C LYS A 115 -5.65 -0.45 20.76
N LEU A 116 -4.43 -1.02 20.83
CA LEU A 116 -3.46 -1.05 19.75
C LEU A 116 -4.01 -1.75 18.49
N LYS A 117 -4.85 -2.78 18.63
CA LYS A 117 -5.50 -3.48 17.52
C LYS A 117 -6.38 -2.57 16.69
N ASP A 118 -7.34 -1.90 17.32
CA ASP A 118 -8.29 -1.03 16.64
C ASP A 118 -7.55 0.11 15.95
N TYR A 119 -6.54 0.62 16.65
CA TYR A 119 -5.68 1.66 16.17
C TYR A 119 -4.88 1.26 14.90
N ILE A 120 -4.24 0.09 14.93
CA ILE A 120 -3.50 -0.41 13.77
C ILE A 120 -4.45 -0.77 12.62
N ARG A 121 -5.62 -1.35 12.91
CA ARG A 121 -6.65 -1.64 11.89
C ARG A 121 -7.12 -0.39 11.18
N ASP A 122 -7.37 0.71 11.89
CA ASP A 122 -7.71 1.99 11.28
C ASP A 122 -6.57 2.52 10.39
N ILE A 123 -5.31 2.40 10.82
CA ILE A 123 -4.16 2.75 9.97
C ILE A 123 -4.15 1.93 8.68
N PHE A 124 -4.30 0.61 8.78
CA PHE A 124 -4.31 -0.26 7.60
C PHE A 124 -5.46 0.11 6.67
N TYR A 125 -6.66 0.32 7.19
CA TYR A 125 -7.80 0.71 6.37
C TYR A 125 -7.55 2.05 5.64
N ARG A 126 -7.02 3.05 6.34
CA ARG A 126 -6.61 4.33 5.71
C ARG A 126 -5.47 4.16 4.71
N ALA A 127 -4.56 3.21 4.93
CA ALA A 127 -3.50 2.89 3.99
C ALA A 127 -4.04 2.32 2.68
N HIS A 128 -5.04 1.43 2.74
CA HIS A 128 -5.73 0.93 1.55
C HIS A 128 -6.37 2.09 0.78
N ILE A 129 -7.15 2.95 1.44
CA ILE A 129 -7.78 4.11 0.78
C ILE A 129 -6.72 5.05 0.17
N ASN A 130 -5.64 5.33 0.89
CA ASN A 130 -4.58 6.20 0.40
C ASN A 130 -3.87 5.61 -0.83
N LYS A 131 -3.51 4.33 -0.80
CA LYS A 131 -2.83 3.68 -1.94
C LYS A 131 -3.77 3.46 -3.12
N ALA A 132 -5.05 3.19 -2.85
CA ALA A 132 -6.09 3.21 -3.87
C ALA A 132 -6.16 4.55 -4.59
N SER A 133 -6.12 5.66 -3.85
CA SER A 133 -6.14 7.00 -4.45
C SER A 133 -4.95 7.25 -5.38
N ARG A 134 -3.76 6.71 -5.04
CA ARG A 134 -2.56 6.77 -5.90
C ARG A 134 -2.69 5.91 -7.14
N LEU A 135 -3.21 4.69 -7.03
CA LEU A 135 -3.48 3.86 -8.22
C LEU A 135 -4.45 4.55 -9.19
N TYR A 136 -5.49 5.20 -8.64
CA TYR A 136 -6.43 5.99 -9.44
C TYR A 136 -5.76 7.20 -10.11
N GLU A 137 -4.94 7.94 -9.37
CA GLU A 137 -4.14 9.06 -9.90
C GLU A 137 -3.26 8.65 -11.08
N HIS A 138 -2.75 7.42 -11.08
CA HIS A 138 -1.95 6.86 -12.16
C HIS A 138 -2.76 6.11 -13.24
N GLY A 139 -4.08 6.32 -13.30
CA GLY A 139 -4.92 5.91 -14.43
C GLY A 139 -5.69 4.60 -14.27
N LEU A 140 -5.65 3.93 -13.12
CA LEU A 140 -6.58 2.83 -12.86
C LEU A 140 -8.00 3.37 -12.63
N SER A 141 -9.01 2.64 -13.08
CA SER A 141 -10.39 3.02 -12.80
C SER A 141 -10.72 2.85 -11.30
N ILE A 142 -11.62 3.69 -10.77
CA ILE A 142 -12.12 3.60 -9.37
C ILE A 142 -12.60 2.18 -9.05
N GLY A 143 -13.32 1.56 -9.99
CA GLY A 143 -13.86 0.21 -9.79
C GLY A 143 -12.77 -0.86 -9.68
N ARG A 144 -11.76 -0.80 -10.58
CA ARG A 144 -10.65 -1.75 -10.55
C ARG A 144 -9.78 -1.57 -9.31
N THR A 145 -9.50 -0.33 -8.94
CA THR A 145 -8.74 0.00 -7.74
C THR A 145 -9.45 -0.50 -6.48
N ALA A 146 -10.76 -0.25 -6.36
CA ALA A 146 -11.54 -0.68 -5.20
C ALA A 146 -11.56 -2.21 -5.06
N GLU A 147 -11.70 -2.93 -6.18
CA GLU A 147 -11.62 -4.39 -6.23
C GLU A 147 -10.24 -4.89 -5.79
N LEU A 148 -9.16 -4.35 -6.36
CA LEU A 148 -7.78 -4.77 -6.07
C LEU A 148 -7.38 -4.58 -4.60
N LEU A 149 -7.87 -3.51 -3.96
CA LEU A 149 -7.56 -3.19 -2.57
C LEU A 149 -8.63 -3.65 -1.57
N GLY A 150 -9.71 -4.28 -2.02
CA GLY A 150 -10.79 -4.74 -1.14
C GLY A 150 -11.47 -3.61 -0.34
N ILE A 151 -11.57 -2.41 -0.93
CA ILE A 151 -12.27 -1.26 -0.33
C ILE A 151 -13.55 -0.94 -1.10
N THR A 152 -14.44 -0.15 -0.51
CA THR A 152 -15.64 0.29 -1.25
C THR A 152 -15.29 1.41 -2.23
N LYS A 153 -16.03 1.47 -3.36
CA LYS A 153 -15.93 2.60 -4.29
C LYS A 153 -16.28 3.92 -3.61
N TRP A 154 -17.20 3.88 -2.62
CA TRP A 154 -17.61 5.04 -1.85
C TRP A 154 -16.48 5.62 -1.01
N ASP A 155 -15.73 4.77 -0.30
CA ASP A 155 -14.57 5.22 0.49
C ASP A 155 -13.50 5.86 -0.38
N LEU A 156 -13.25 5.26 -1.56
CA LEU A 156 -12.30 5.81 -2.52
C LEU A 156 -12.78 7.15 -3.08
N MET A 157 -14.06 7.25 -3.46
CA MET A 157 -14.67 8.47 -4.00
C MET A 157 -14.67 9.63 -2.98
N ASP A 158 -15.03 9.35 -1.72
CA ASP A 158 -14.99 10.35 -0.65
C ASP A 158 -13.57 10.88 -0.44
N TYR A 159 -12.58 9.99 -0.45
CA TYR A 159 -11.19 10.38 -0.24
C TYR A 159 -10.61 11.19 -1.41
N ILE A 160 -10.79 10.76 -2.66
CA ILE A 160 -10.29 11.50 -3.84
C ILE A 160 -10.96 12.87 -3.96
N GLY A 161 -12.26 12.97 -3.62
CA GLY A 161 -12.99 14.23 -3.66
C GLY A 161 -12.47 15.26 -2.66
N ARG A 162 -11.97 14.82 -1.50
CA ARG A 162 -11.36 15.70 -0.48
C ARG A 162 -9.92 16.09 -0.78
N THR A 163 -9.21 15.33 -1.61
CA THR A 163 -7.77 15.47 -1.82
C THR A 163 -7.40 16.20 -3.11
N GLY A 164 -8.38 16.58 -3.95
CA GLY A 164 -8.15 17.30 -5.20
C GLY A 164 -7.43 16.46 -6.27
N ILE A 165 -7.37 15.13 -6.09
CA ILE A 165 -6.78 14.20 -7.06
C ILE A 165 -7.45 14.30 -8.45
N PRO A 166 -8.77 14.54 -8.58
CA PRO A 166 -9.37 14.79 -9.89
C PRO A 166 -8.81 16.02 -10.64
N ASP A 167 -8.21 16.96 -9.92
CA ASP A 167 -7.74 18.25 -10.45
C ASP A 167 -6.23 18.26 -10.81
N VAL A 168 -5.52 17.14 -10.60
CA VAL A 168 -4.10 17.01 -11.00
C VAL A 168 -3.98 16.93 -12.53
N LYS A 169 -2.88 17.46 -13.09
CA LYS A 169 -2.68 17.64 -14.55
C LYS A 169 -2.90 16.36 -15.35
N GLU A 170 -2.51 15.23 -14.78
CA GLU A 170 -2.60 13.89 -15.33
C GLU A 170 -4.06 13.43 -15.48
N ASN A 171 -4.97 13.97 -14.67
CA ASN A 171 -6.41 13.70 -14.69
C ASN A 171 -7.23 14.79 -15.42
N ILE A 172 -6.60 15.88 -15.87
CA ILE A 172 -7.28 16.92 -16.65
C ILE A 172 -7.62 16.37 -18.03
N THR A 173 -8.86 15.91 -18.17
CA THR A 173 -9.42 15.50 -19.47
C THR A 173 -9.89 16.72 -20.27
N LEU A 174 -10.25 16.49 -21.55
CA LEU A 174 -10.88 17.52 -22.38
C LEU A 174 -12.06 18.16 -21.64
N ASN A 175 -12.17 19.49 -21.70
CA ASN A 175 -13.30 20.19 -21.09
C ASN A 175 -14.63 19.64 -21.64
N ILE A 176 -15.69 19.73 -20.82
CA ILE A 176 -17.01 19.18 -21.13
C ILE A 176 -17.52 19.65 -22.49
N GLU A 177 -17.27 20.91 -22.84
CA GLU A 177 -17.66 21.51 -24.11
C GLU A 177 -16.97 20.85 -25.33
N LYS A 178 -15.66 20.63 -25.29
CA LYS A 178 -14.92 19.90 -26.33
C LYS A 178 -15.38 18.45 -26.42
N ARG A 179 -15.64 17.79 -25.29
CA ARG A 179 -16.17 16.41 -25.26
C ARG A 179 -17.53 16.31 -25.94
N LEU A 180 -18.44 17.24 -25.64
CA LEU A 180 -19.76 17.35 -26.28
C LEU A 180 -19.64 17.57 -27.79
N ARG A 181 -18.71 18.44 -28.22
CA ARG A 181 -18.47 18.71 -29.64
C ARG A 181 -17.98 17.46 -30.39
N ILE A 182 -17.03 16.72 -29.81
CA ILE A 182 -16.52 15.47 -30.41
C ILE A 182 -17.65 14.42 -30.47
N ALA A 183 -18.39 14.22 -29.39
CA ALA A 183 -19.50 13.27 -29.37
C ALA A 183 -20.52 13.59 -30.47
N ARG A 184 -20.91 14.85 -30.61
CA ARG A 184 -21.84 15.30 -31.68
C ARG A 184 -21.29 15.05 -33.09
N SER A 185 -19.98 15.14 -33.30
CA SER A 185 -19.38 14.86 -34.62
C SER A 185 -19.38 13.39 -35.02
N LEU A 186 -19.50 12.45 -34.06
CA LEU A 186 -19.54 11.01 -34.35
C LEU A 186 -20.92 10.52 -34.83
N PHE A 187 -21.97 11.30 -34.61
CA PHE A 187 -23.35 11.00 -35.01
C PHE A 187 -23.81 11.88 -36.17
N ARG A 188 -22.88 12.38 -36.99
CA ARG A 188 -23.15 13.07 -38.25
C ARG A 188 -22.99 12.13 -39.43
#